data_AF-A0A937RIR2-F1
#
_entry.id   AF-A0A937RIR2-F1
#
_cell.length_a   1.000
_cell.length_b   1.000
_cell.length_c   1.000
_cell.angle_alpha   90.00
_cell.angle_beta   90.00
_cell.angle_gamma   90.00
#
_symmetry.space_group_name_H-M   'P 1'
#
loop_
_entity.id
_entity.type
_entity.pdbx_description
1 polymer ?
#
loop_
_entity_poly.entity_id
_entity_poly.type
_entity_poly.pdbx_seq_one_letter_code
_entity_poly.pdbx_strand_id
1 'polypeptide(L)'
;MELDEDRLAAMDGDEREALLDALVAAFPKRTQFERLLDLLSRSLNHYASEQDTLPDAVFAVIRRAQSEGWLARLLIRAAQRNPGNRELATFLDRYRRQPLPQVRTVAAPGPTPPAGADPSVGVGAREPAGPGAPAGRGENITIASDDGPEIRLTADEQRVLVDELASHYPSDLAALPLLHNQLGVPVGDLPAFGDGRAPRLIWWAIHRDLTAGRILAPQRRLLLAALRDLPGNERLADLARRHGLLEG
;
A
#
# COMPACT_ATOMS: atom_id res chain seq x y z
N MET A 1 -19.38 -10.69 6.02
CA MET A 1 -18.39 -11.73 6.31
C MET A 1 -17.03 -11.06 6.18
N GLU A 2 -16.32 -10.87 7.29
CA GLU A 2 -14.96 -10.31 7.30
C GLU A 2 -13.96 -11.45 7.42
N LEU A 3 -12.97 -11.44 6.54
CA LEU A 3 -11.85 -12.38 6.54
C LEU A 3 -10.64 -11.71 7.14
N ASP A 4 -9.79 -12.50 7.78
CA ASP A 4 -8.54 -12.02 8.35
C ASP A 4 -7.50 -11.85 7.24
N GLU A 5 -7.34 -10.60 6.79
CA GLU A 5 -6.46 -10.24 5.66
C GLU A 5 -4.98 -10.54 5.97
N ASP A 6 -4.54 -10.35 7.22
CA ASP A 6 -3.18 -10.66 7.65
C ASP A 6 -2.88 -12.16 7.57
N ARG A 7 -3.83 -13.00 8.01
CA ARG A 7 -3.68 -14.46 7.86
C ARG A 7 -3.71 -14.92 6.40
N LEU A 8 -4.54 -14.29 5.57
CA LEU A 8 -4.55 -14.56 4.12
C LEU A 8 -3.24 -14.14 3.44
N ALA A 9 -2.63 -13.04 3.88
CA ALA A 9 -1.32 -12.60 3.40
C ALA A 9 -0.19 -13.53 3.83
N ALA A 10 -0.32 -14.15 5.02
CA ALA A 10 0.66 -15.08 5.58
C ALA A 10 0.50 -16.55 5.12
N MET A 11 -0.40 -16.84 4.16
CA MET A 11 -0.63 -18.21 3.67
C MET A 11 0.63 -18.86 3.10
N ASP A 12 0.90 -20.08 3.55
CA ASP A 12 1.95 -20.94 3.02
C ASP A 12 1.58 -21.58 1.66
N GLY A 13 2.47 -22.44 1.16
CA GLY A 13 2.31 -23.11 -0.14
C GLY A 13 1.16 -24.11 -0.17
N ASP A 14 1.02 -24.93 0.89
CA ASP A 14 -0.02 -25.95 1.00
C ASP A 14 -1.41 -25.31 1.13
N GLU A 15 -1.52 -24.24 1.91
CA GLU A 15 -2.77 -23.48 2.03
C GLU A 15 -3.18 -22.83 0.71
N ARG A 16 -2.20 -22.36 -0.08
CA ARG A 16 -2.44 -21.79 -1.40
C ARG A 16 -2.90 -22.83 -2.42
N GLU A 17 -2.33 -24.03 -2.37
CA GLU A 17 -2.74 -25.15 -3.20
C GLU A 17 -4.18 -25.59 -2.87
N ALA A 18 -4.51 -25.70 -1.58
CA ALA A 18 -5.88 -26.00 -1.14
C ALA A 18 -6.89 -24.93 -1.61
N LEU A 19 -6.49 -23.65 -1.60
CA LEU A 19 -7.33 -22.58 -2.12
C LEU A 19 -7.51 -22.67 -3.65
N LEU A 20 -6.42 -22.99 -4.36
CA LEU A 20 -6.46 -23.18 -5.81
C LEU A 20 -7.45 -24.28 -6.18
N ASP A 21 -7.35 -25.44 -5.53
CA ASP A 21 -8.24 -26.58 -5.76
C ASP A 21 -9.72 -26.22 -5.50
N ALA A 22 -9.99 -25.56 -4.37
CA ALA A 22 -11.33 -25.09 -4.03
C ALA A 22 -11.91 -24.10 -5.06
N LEU A 23 -11.08 -23.20 -5.62
CA LEU A 23 -11.52 -22.25 -6.64
C LEU A 23 -11.73 -22.91 -8.00
N VAL A 24 -10.90 -23.87 -8.38
CA VAL A 24 -11.07 -24.67 -9.61
C VAL A 24 -12.34 -25.52 -9.51
N ALA A 25 -12.60 -26.14 -8.35
CA ALA A 25 -13.83 -26.87 -8.07
C ALA A 25 -15.07 -25.97 -8.08
N ALA A 26 -14.95 -24.72 -7.60
CA ALA A 26 -16.04 -23.75 -7.59
C ALA A 26 -16.35 -23.17 -8.98
N PHE A 27 -15.34 -23.06 -9.86
CA PHE A 27 -15.44 -22.45 -11.18
C PHE A 27 -14.75 -23.33 -12.24
N PRO A 28 -15.28 -24.51 -12.57
CA PRO A 28 -14.62 -25.47 -13.46
C PRO A 28 -14.47 -24.98 -14.90
N LYS A 29 -15.12 -23.87 -15.27
CA LYS A 29 -15.01 -23.26 -16.59
C LYS A 29 -14.32 -21.89 -16.49
N ARG A 30 -13.33 -21.66 -17.34
CA ARG A 30 -12.61 -20.37 -17.45
C ARG A 30 -13.53 -19.17 -17.57
N THR A 31 -14.58 -19.26 -18.40
CA THR A 31 -15.56 -18.18 -18.59
C THR A 31 -16.36 -17.84 -17.33
N GLN A 32 -16.54 -18.80 -16.40
CA GLN A 32 -17.20 -18.52 -15.12
C GLN A 32 -16.27 -17.77 -14.18
N PHE A 33 -14.99 -18.16 -14.14
CA PHE A 33 -13.96 -17.48 -13.35
C PHE A 33 -13.69 -16.06 -13.88
N GLU A 34 -13.67 -15.87 -15.20
CA GLU A 34 -13.53 -14.56 -15.82
C GLU A 34 -14.68 -13.61 -15.45
N ARG A 35 -15.93 -14.09 -15.48
CA ARG A 35 -17.09 -13.31 -15.00
C ARG A 35 -16.99 -12.93 -13.53
N LEU A 36 -16.35 -13.75 -12.69
CA LEU A 36 -16.10 -13.40 -11.29
C LEU A 36 -15.10 -12.24 -11.19
N LEU A 37 -14.05 -12.24 -12.01
CA LEU A 37 -13.06 -11.16 -12.03
C LEU A 37 -13.61 -9.85 -12.59
N ASP A 38 -14.50 -9.92 -13.58
CA ASP A 38 -15.19 -8.75 -14.14
C ASP A 38 -15.98 -7.98 -13.05
N LEU A 39 -16.59 -8.68 -12.10
CA LEU A 39 -17.26 -8.07 -10.94
C LEU A 39 -16.30 -7.36 -9.97
N LEU A 40 -15.01 -7.65 -10.05
CA LEU A 40 -13.94 -6.96 -9.32
C LEU A 40 -13.27 -5.88 -10.17
N SER A 41 -13.84 -5.58 -11.36
CA SER A 41 -13.26 -4.69 -12.37
C SER A 41 -11.87 -5.15 -12.82
N ARG A 42 -11.64 -6.46 -12.90
CA ARG A 42 -10.36 -7.07 -13.33
C ARG A 42 -10.60 -8.02 -14.51
N SER A 43 -9.66 -8.06 -15.45
CA SER A 43 -9.70 -9.01 -16.57
C SER A 43 -8.65 -10.12 -16.39
N LEU A 44 -9.03 -11.35 -16.71
CA LEU A 44 -8.15 -12.53 -16.62
C LEU A 44 -6.91 -12.39 -17.54
N ASN A 45 -7.06 -11.69 -18.67
CA ASN A 45 -6.00 -11.47 -19.65
C ASN A 45 -4.83 -10.63 -19.13
N HIS A 46 -5.02 -9.89 -18.02
CA HIS A 46 -3.91 -9.18 -17.36
C HIS A 46 -3.02 -10.10 -16.52
N TYR A 47 -3.48 -11.31 -16.20
CA TYR A 47 -2.80 -12.21 -15.27
C TYR A 47 -2.35 -13.51 -15.91
N ALA A 48 -3.09 -14.00 -16.91
CA ALA A 48 -2.82 -15.23 -17.61
C ALA A 48 -3.18 -15.12 -19.08
N SER A 49 -2.41 -15.78 -19.93
CA SER A 49 -2.68 -15.89 -21.36
C SER A 49 -3.90 -16.76 -21.60
N GLU A 50 -4.51 -16.64 -22.78
CA GLU A 50 -5.62 -17.51 -23.20
C GLU A 50 -5.19 -18.98 -23.34
N GLN A 51 -3.90 -19.22 -23.55
CA GLN A 51 -3.30 -20.56 -23.69
C GLN A 51 -3.03 -21.25 -22.35
N ASP A 52 -3.04 -20.50 -21.23
CA ASP A 52 -2.79 -21.07 -19.91
C ASP A 52 -3.96 -21.94 -19.45
N THR A 53 -3.63 -23.02 -18.74
CA THR A 53 -4.66 -23.88 -18.14
C THR A 53 -5.43 -23.11 -17.07
N LEU A 54 -6.68 -23.52 -16.80
CA LEU A 54 -7.50 -22.87 -15.77
C LEU A 54 -6.81 -22.85 -14.39
N PRO A 55 -6.22 -23.95 -13.89
CA PRO A 55 -5.45 -23.92 -12.64
C PRO A 55 -4.31 -22.91 -12.66
N ASP A 56 -3.50 -22.85 -13.72
CA ASP A 56 -2.40 -21.90 -13.81
C ASP A 56 -2.90 -20.45 -13.79
N ALA A 57 -4.00 -20.18 -14.50
CA ALA A 57 -4.62 -18.87 -14.54
C ALA A 57 -5.18 -18.45 -13.17
N VAL A 58 -5.86 -19.37 -12.47
CA VAL A 58 -6.38 -19.13 -11.12
C VAL A 58 -5.23 -18.91 -10.15
N PHE A 59 -4.15 -19.69 -10.24
CA PHE A 59 -2.96 -19.53 -9.39
C PHE A 59 -2.29 -18.17 -9.59
N ALA A 60 -2.11 -17.73 -10.84
CA ALA A 60 -1.56 -16.42 -11.16
C ALA A 60 -2.40 -15.28 -10.55
N VAL A 61 -3.72 -15.41 -10.63
CA VAL A 61 -4.68 -14.48 -10.03
C VAL A 61 -4.59 -14.48 -8.50
N ILE A 62 -4.56 -15.64 -7.84
CA ILE A 62 -4.42 -15.74 -6.38
C ILE A 62 -3.14 -15.04 -5.92
N ARG A 63 -2.01 -15.36 -6.56
CA ARG A 63 -0.70 -14.77 -6.24
C ARG A 63 -0.73 -13.24 -6.36
N ARG A 64 -1.37 -12.74 -7.42
CA ARG A 64 -1.47 -11.30 -7.65
C ARG A 64 -2.44 -10.64 -6.67
N ALA A 65 -3.58 -11.25 -6.41
CA ALA A 65 -4.57 -10.80 -5.44
C ALA A 65 -4.00 -10.72 -4.03
N GLN A 66 -3.13 -11.67 -3.65
CA GLN A 66 -2.41 -11.65 -2.39
C GLN A 66 -1.43 -10.47 -2.34
N SER A 67 -0.61 -10.29 -3.38
CA SER A 67 0.38 -9.21 -3.44
C SER A 67 -0.22 -7.80 -3.48
N GLU A 68 -1.45 -7.68 -4.02
CA GLU A 68 -2.16 -6.41 -4.15
C GLU A 68 -3.20 -6.20 -3.03
N GLY A 69 -3.35 -7.13 -2.10
CA GLY A 69 -4.23 -6.99 -0.94
C GLY A 69 -5.74 -7.06 -1.26
N TRP A 70 -6.15 -7.74 -2.33
CA TRP A 70 -7.57 -7.91 -2.66
C TRP A 70 -8.05 -9.37 -2.65
N LEU A 71 -7.22 -10.30 -2.19
CA LEU A 71 -7.56 -11.72 -2.06
C LEU A 71 -8.83 -11.94 -1.23
N ALA A 72 -8.99 -11.24 -0.10
CA ALA A 72 -10.20 -11.36 0.73
C ALA A 72 -11.48 -10.99 -0.06
N ARG A 73 -11.44 -9.93 -0.86
CA ARG A 73 -12.56 -9.52 -1.71
C ARG A 73 -12.86 -10.58 -2.78
N LEU A 74 -11.83 -11.17 -3.39
CA LEU A 74 -12.00 -12.27 -4.35
C LEU A 74 -12.75 -13.45 -3.72
N LEU A 75 -12.34 -13.89 -2.54
CA LEU A 75 -12.95 -15.03 -1.86
C LEU A 75 -14.40 -14.77 -1.43
N ILE A 76 -14.69 -13.56 -0.94
CA ILE A 76 -16.06 -13.16 -0.59
C ILE A 76 -16.97 -13.18 -1.83
N ARG A 77 -16.50 -12.64 -2.96
CA ARG A 77 -17.27 -12.66 -4.22
C ARG A 77 -17.43 -14.07 -4.77
N ALA A 78 -16.39 -14.89 -4.69
CA ALA A 78 -16.42 -16.29 -5.09
C ALA A 78 -17.51 -17.06 -4.32
N ALA A 79 -17.55 -16.92 -2.99
CA ALA A 79 -18.55 -17.55 -2.15
C ALA A 79 -19.97 -17.02 -2.38
N GLN A 80 -20.14 -15.72 -2.65
CA GLN A 80 -21.44 -15.17 -3.03
C GLN A 80 -21.96 -15.75 -4.35
N ARG A 81 -21.06 -16.02 -5.31
CA ARG A 81 -21.43 -16.53 -6.63
C ARG A 81 -21.69 -18.04 -6.62
N ASN A 82 -20.98 -18.79 -5.80
CA ASN A 82 -21.15 -20.23 -5.64
C ASN A 82 -21.26 -20.64 -4.16
N PRO A 83 -22.39 -20.34 -3.48
CA PRO A 83 -22.58 -20.68 -2.06
C PRO A 83 -22.68 -22.19 -1.82
N GLY A 84 -22.86 -23.00 -2.88
CA GLY A 84 -22.96 -24.45 -2.79
C GLY A 84 -21.60 -25.18 -2.74
N ASN A 85 -20.49 -24.49 -3.01
CA ASN A 85 -19.16 -25.10 -2.94
C ASN A 85 -18.71 -25.25 -1.46
N ARG A 86 -18.68 -26.50 -0.99
CA ARG A 86 -18.31 -26.83 0.40
C ARG A 86 -16.83 -26.61 0.71
N GLU A 87 -15.95 -26.78 -0.28
CA GLU A 87 -14.50 -26.65 -0.10
C GLU A 87 -14.13 -25.20 0.15
N LEU A 88 -14.66 -24.29 -0.67
CA LEU A 88 -14.51 -22.86 -0.51
C LEU A 88 -15.12 -22.40 0.82
N ALA A 89 -16.29 -22.91 1.21
CA ALA A 89 -16.91 -22.58 2.49
C ALA A 89 -16.04 -23.04 3.68
N THR A 90 -15.50 -24.26 3.61
CA THR A 90 -14.61 -24.83 4.64
C THR A 90 -13.32 -24.02 4.75
N PHE A 91 -12.76 -23.64 3.61
CA PHE A 91 -11.58 -22.78 3.55
C PHE A 91 -11.86 -21.43 4.22
N LEU A 92 -12.96 -20.77 3.86
CA LEU A 92 -13.33 -19.47 4.41
C LEU A 92 -13.58 -19.48 5.91
N ASP A 93 -14.08 -20.58 6.46
CA ASP A 93 -14.30 -20.72 7.89
C ASP A 93 -12.98 -20.64 8.69
N ARG A 94 -11.89 -21.20 8.15
CA ARG A 94 -10.55 -21.15 8.77
C ARG A 94 -10.00 -19.72 8.90
N TYR A 95 -10.31 -18.86 7.94
CA TYR A 95 -9.83 -17.46 7.87
C TYR A 95 -10.87 -16.44 8.28
N ARG A 96 -12.06 -16.88 8.69
CA ARG A 96 -13.05 -15.99 9.28
C ARG A 96 -12.42 -15.39 10.53
N ARG A 97 -12.44 -14.06 10.65
CA ARG A 97 -12.05 -13.41 11.91
C ARG A 97 -12.92 -14.02 13.00
N GLN A 98 -12.31 -14.78 13.91
CA GLN A 98 -13.01 -15.11 15.13
C GLN A 98 -13.22 -13.77 15.84
N PRO A 99 -14.47 -13.41 16.18
CA PRO A 99 -14.67 -12.30 17.10
C PRO A 99 -13.83 -12.66 18.32
N LEU A 100 -12.84 -11.81 18.66
CA LEU A 100 -11.99 -12.05 19.82
C LEU A 100 -12.90 -12.52 20.95
N PRO A 101 -12.59 -13.63 21.65
CA PRO A 101 -13.38 -14.07 22.77
C PRO A 101 -13.51 -12.85 23.66
N GLN A 102 -14.71 -12.24 23.67
CA GLN A 102 -14.94 -11.02 24.41
C GLN A 102 -14.46 -11.36 25.79
N VAL A 103 -13.36 -10.73 26.20
CA VAL A 103 -12.76 -10.98 27.50
C VAL A 103 -13.90 -10.65 28.42
N ARG A 104 -14.55 -11.69 28.95
CA ARG A 104 -15.60 -11.50 29.94
C ARG A 104 -14.81 -10.93 31.08
N THR A 105 -14.81 -9.61 31.18
CA THR A 105 -14.38 -8.89 32.35
C THR A 105 -15.22 -9.52 33.45
N VAL A 106 -14.64 -10.47 34.16
CA VAL A 106 -15.22 -11.03 35.37
C VAL A 106 -15.43 -9.80 36.21
N ALA A 107 -16.70 -9.44 36.35
CA ALA A 107 -17.14 -8.29 37.12
C ALA A 107 -16.56 -8.48 38.52
N ALA A 108 -15.49 -7.73 38.81
CA ALA A 108 -15.05 -7.54 40.17
C ALA A 108 -16.25 -6.93 40.92
N PRO A 109 -16.63 -7.45 42.10
CA PRO A 109 -17.67 -6.83 42.91
C PRO A 109 -17.22 -5.41 43.26
N GLY A 110 -17.94 -4.42 42.73
CA GLY A 110 -17.57 -3.02 42.84
C GLY A 110 -17.66 -2.50 44.28
N PRO A 111 -16.81 -1.52 44.66
CA PRO A 111 -17.05 -0.69 45.83
C PRO A 111 -18.19 0.31 45.55
N THR A 112 -19.00 0.53 46.59
CA THR A 112 -20.18 1.39 46.63
C THR A 112 -19.85 2.86 46.27
N PRO A 113 -20.66 3.54 45.44
CA PRO A 113 -20.48 4.95 45.13
C PRO A 113 -21.05 5.86 46.24
N PRO A 114 -20.38 6.96 46.63
CA PRO A 114 -21.03 8.06 47.33
C PRO A 114 -21.71 9.02 46.35
N ALA A 115 -22.91 9.43 46.74
CA ALA A 115 -23.75 10.39 46.07
C ALA A 115 -23.22 11.83 46.18
N GLY A 116 -23.47 12.61 45.12
CA GLY A 116 -23.53 14.07 45.21
C GLY A 116 -22.53 14.80 44.31
N ALA A 117 -23.01 15.29 43.17
CA ALA A 117 -22.89 16.70 42.74
C ALA A 117 -23.45 16.86 41.32
N ASP A 118 -24.55 17.60 41.23
CA ASP A 118 -25.11 18.22 40.02
C ASP A 118 -24.25 19.47 39.66
N PRO A 119 -24.57 20.28 38.62
CA PRO A 119 -23.87 20.35 37.35
C PRO A 119 -23.28 21.76 37.12
N SER A 120 -22.46 21.96 36.08
CA SER A 120 -22.39 23.26 35.36
C SER A 120 -21.45 23.24 34.16
N VAL A 121 -22.05 23.52 32.99
CA VAL A 121 -21.70 24.56 32.01
C VAL A 121 -20.23 24.85 31.73
N GLY A 122 -19.85 24.75 30.45
CA GLY A 122 -18.60 25.31 29.95
C GLY A 122 -18.46 25.23 28.43
N VAL A 123 -19.02 26.22 27.73
CA VAL A 123 -18.77 26.55 26.32
C VAL A 123 -17.27 26.80 26.10
N GLY A 124 -16.72 26.28 25.00
CA GLY A 124 -15.33 26.54 24.61
C GLY A 124 -15.00 26.02 23.23
N ALA A 125 -15.47 26.72 22.20
CA ALA A 125 -14.96 26.58 20.84
C ALA A 125 -13.45 26.87 20.81
N ARG A 126 -12.65 25.91 20.33
CA ARG A 126 -11.27 26.17 19.88
C ARG A 126 -11.12 25.63 18.47
N GLU A 127 -11.26 26.58 17.56
CA GLU A 127 -10.75 26.56 16.20
C GLU A 127 -9.22 26.34 16.24
N PRO A 128 -8.66 25.30 15.60
CA PRO A 128 -7.22 25.22 15.41
C PRO A 128 -6.79 26.03 14.19
N ALA A 129 -5.97 27.03 14.48
CA ALA A 129 -5.24 27.86 13.53
C ALA A 129 -4.49 27.03 12.48
N GLY A 130 -4.50 27.54 11.25
CA GLY A 130 -3.75 26.97 10.14
C GLY A 130 -2.24 26.97 10.36
N PRO A 131 -1.51 26.02 9.74
CA PRO A 131 -0.06 26.01 9.79
C PRO A 131 0.50 27.14 8.92
N GLY A 132 1.10 28.13 9.59
CA GLY A 132 1.99 29.11 8.96
C GLY A 132 3.23 28.43 8.42
N ALA A 133 3.45 28.57 7.11
CA ALA A 133 4.68 28.18 6.44
C ALA A 133 5.85 29.05 6.94
N PRO A 134 6.95 28.48 7.45
CA PRO A 134 8.16 29.24 7.72
C PRO A 134 8.87 29.54 6.40
N ALA A 135 8.95 30.83 6.05
CA ALA A 135 9.84 31.33 5.03
C ALA A 135 11.29 31.24 5.56
N GLY A 136 11.91 30.07 5.36
CA GLY A 136 13.32 29.84 5.65
C GLY A 136 14.21 30.58 4.64
N ARG A 137 15.28 31.20 5.15
CA ARG A 137 16.39 31.75 4.36
C ARG A 137 16.82 30.73 3.32
N GLY A 138 16.75 31.09 2.05
CA GLY A 138 17.30 30.29 0.96
C GLY A 138 18.82 30.27 1.05
N GLU A 139 19.37 29.29 1.76
CA GLU A 139 20.72 28.83 1.47
C GLU A 139 20.71 28.31 0.04
N ASN A 140 21.61 28.88 -0.77
CA ASN A 140 21.67 28.61 -2.20
C ASN A 140 22.39 27.27 -2.40
N ILE A 141 21.65 26.18 -2.24
CA ILE A 141 22.17 24.82 -2.33
C ILE A 141 22.59 24.57 -3.78
N THR A 142 23.88 24.36 -4.02
CA THR A 142 24.40 24.01 -5.35
C THR A 142 24.21 22.51 -5.56
N ILE A 143 23.24 22.15 -6.40
CA ILE A 143 22.88 20.75 -6.68
C ILE A 143 23.76 20.23 -7.82
N ALA A 144 24.42 19.09 -7.61
CA ALA A 144 25.21 18.43 -8.65
C ALA A 144 24.40 18.10 -9.92
N SER A 145 25.07 18.05 -11.07
CA SER A 145 24.45 17.67 -12.34
C SER A 145 23.77 16.30 -12.29
N ASP A 146 22.71 16.15 -13.08
CA ASP A 146 21.88 14.93 -13.16
C ASP A 146 22.65 13.72 -13.73
N ASP A 147 23.65 13.98 -14.59
CA ASP A 147 24.39 12.99 -15.38
C ASP A 147 25.49 12.20 -14.61
N GLY A 148 25.46 12.24 -13.27
CA GLY A 148 26.46 11.54 -12.46
C GLY A 148 26.20 10.03 -12.32
N PRO A 149 27.18 9.27 -11.81
CA PRO A 149 27.02 7.84 -11.59
C PRO A 149 25.87 7.56 -10.59
N GLU A 150 25.22 6.41 -10.76
CA GLU A 150 24.15 5.98 -9.87
C GLU A 150 24.65 5.80 -8.43
N ILE A 151 23.88 6.32 -7.48
CA ILE A 151 24.15 6.14 -6.06
C ILE A 151 23.53 4.82 -5.59
N ARG A 152 24.12 4.18 -4.58
CA ARG A 152 23.53 2.99 -3.95
C ARG A 152 23.10 3.32 -2.55
N LEU A 153 21.80 3.55 -2.38
CA LEU A 153 21.19 3.76 -1.07
C LEU A 153 21.06 2.43 -0.31
N THR A 154 21.48 2.40 0.95
CA THR A 154 21.22 1.31 1.88
C THR A 154 19.72 1.18 2.18
N ALA A 155 19.30 0.05 2.75
CA ALA A 155 17.88 -0.18 3.06
C ALA A 155 17.29 0.85 4.06
N ASP A 156 18.12 1.37 4.96
CA ASP A 156 17.71 2.42 5.91
C ASP A 156 17.55 3.77 5.21
N GLU A 157 18.51 4.13 4.36
CA GLU A 157 18.45 5.35 3.54
C GLU A 157 17.26 5.35 2.57
N GLN A 158 16.94 4.19 1.98
CA GLN A 158 15.75 4.04 1.14
C GLN A 158 14.46 4.26 1.94
N ARG A 159 14.39 3.78 3.19
CA ARG A 159 13.24 4.07 4.06
C ARG A 159 13.12 5.56 4.33
N VAL A 160 14.23 6.23 4.68
CA VAL A 160 14.22 7.68 4.92
C VAL A 160 13.72 8.42 3.69
N LEU A 161 14.26 8.12 2.50
CA LEU A 161 13.83 8.74 1.25
C LEU A 161 12.33 8.53 1.00
N VAL A 162 11.84 7.30 1.12
CA VAL A 162 10.42 6.97 0.89
C VAL A 162 9.50 7.61 1.93
N ASP A 163 9.91 7.66 3.20
CA ASP A 163 9.11 8.27 4.28
C ASP A 163 8.98 9.79 4.08
N GLU A 164 10.05 10.48 3.69
CA GLU A 164 10.00 11.91 3.38
C GLU A 164 9.12 12.18 2.15
N LEU A 165 9.28 11.41 1.07
CA LEU A 165 8.43 11.52 -0.12
C LEU A 165 6.96 11.26 0.20
N ALA A 166 6.66 10.25 1.00
CA ALA A 166 5.29 9.93 1.40
C ALA A 166 4.64 11.01 2.27
N SER A 167 5.42 11.68 3.12
CA SER A 167 4.96 12.77 3.96
C SER A 167 4.65 14.03 3.15
N HIS A 168 5.50 14.37 2.17
CA HIS A 168 5.33 15.57 1.35
C HIS A 168 4.40 15.39 0.15
N TYR A 169 4.26 14.16 -0.37
CA TYR A 169 3.44 13.83 -1.53
C TYR A 169 2.44 12.71 -1.19
N PRO A 170 1.36 13.04 -0.45
CA PRO A 170 0.39 12.05 0.00
C PRO A 170 -0.58 11.57 -1.10
N SER A 171 -0.55 12.16 -2.29
CA SER A 171 -1.51 11.88 -3.38
C SER A 171 -0.86 11.92 -4.77
N ASP A 172 -1.54 11.33 -5.76
CA ASP A 172 -1.10 11.36 -7.17
C ASP A 172 -0.83 12.80 -7.63
N LEU A 173 -1.77 13.70 -7.34
CA LEU A 173 -1.70 15.10 -7.75
C LEU A 173 -0.49 15.82 -7.14
N ALA A 174 -0.15 15.50 -5.89
CA ALA A 174 1.02 16.07 -5.23
C ALA A 174 2.33 15.51 -5.81
N ALA A 175 2.36 14.21 -6.14
CA ALA A 175 3.55 13.55 -6.68
C ALA A 175 3.81 13.83 -8.16
N LEU A 176 2.78 14.23 -8.92
CA LEU A 176 2.84 14.44 -10.37
C LEU A 176 3.96 15.39 -10.83
N PRO A 177 4.13 16.60 -10.25
CA PRO A 177 5.21 17.50 -10.65
C PRO A 177 6.60 16.86 -10.51
N LEU A 178 6.83 16.10 -9.43
CA LEU A 178 8.10 15.41 -9.20
C LEU A 178 8.31 14.29 -10.23
N LEU A 179 7.32 13.40 -10.37
CA LEU A 179 7.44 12.20 -11.19
C LEU A 179 7.44 12.51 -12.69
N HIS A 180 6.58 13.43 -13.12
CA HIS A 180 6.42 13.75 -14.53
C HIS A 180 7.46 14.76 -15.00
N ASN A 181 7.60 15.89 -14.30
CA ASN A 181 8.43 17.00 -14.81
C ASN A 181 9.92 16.77 -14.55
N GLN A 182 10.28 16.15 -13.41
CA GLN A 182 11.70 15.96 -13.06
C GLN A 182 12.22 14.59 -13.51
N LEU A 183 11.41 13.53 -13.35
CA LEU A 183 11.82 12.16 -13.64
C LEU A 183 11.38 11.65 -15.01
N GLY A 184 10.49 12.36 -15.70
CA GLY A 184 10.01 11.96 -17.03
C GLY A 184 9.17 10.69 -17.03
N VAL A 185 8.60 10.32 -15.88
CA VAL A 185 7.74 9.13 -15.78
C VAL A 185 6.37 9.46 -16.38
N PRO A 186 5.88 8.67 -17.36
CA PRO A 186 4.56 8.93 -17.95
C PRO A 186 3.46 8.63 -16.94
N VAL A 187 2.41 9.46 -16.91
CA VAL A 187 1.32 9.38 -15.92
C VAL A 187 0.60 8.03 -15.95
N GLY A 188 0.47 7.41 -17.14
CA GLY A 188 -0.17 6.11 -17.29
C GLY A 188 0.59 4.92 -16.67
N ASP A 189 1.88 5.11 -16.35
CA ASP A 189 2.75 4.07 -15.80
C ASP A 189 2.87 4.12 -14.27
N LEU A 190 2.27 5.14 -13.65
CA LEU A 190 2.29 5.31 -12.20
C LEU A 190 1.22 4.43 -11.53
N PRO A 191 1.55 3.76 -10.41
CA PRO A 191 0.55 3.10 -9.61
C PRO A 191 -0.44 4.15 -9.07
N ALA A 192 -1.74 3.89 -9.20
CA ALA A 192 -2.76 4.79 -8.68
C ALA A 192 -2.65 4.92 -7.15
N PHE A 193 -2.62 6.15 -6.63
CA PHE A 193 -2.65 6.39 -5.18
C PHE A 193 -4.06 6.22 -4.61
N GLY A 194 -5.09 6.23 -5.47
CA GLY A 194 -6.50 6.12 -5.11
C GLY A 194 -6.96 4.71 -4.75
N ASP A 195 -6.86 4.35 -3.47
CA ASP A 195 -7.59 3.22 -2.84
C ASP A 195 -7.61 3.32 -1.30
N GLY A 196 -7.15 4.44 -0.72
CA GLY A 196 -6.86 4.53 0.73
C GLY A 196 -5.59 3.79 1.13
N ARG A 197 -4.73 3.41 0.17
CA ARG A 197 -3.40 2.87 0.47
C ARG A 197 -2.54 3.95 1.13
N ALA A 198 -1.76 3.55 2.11
CA ALA A 198 -0.81 4.45 2.75
C ALA A 198 0.17 5.01 1.69
N PRO A 199 0.38 6.34 1.58
CA PRO A 199 1.28 6.96 0.61
C PRO A 199 2.67 6.31 0.58
N ARG A 200 3.14 5.87 1.75
CA ARG A 200 4.38 5.12 1.94
C ARG A 200 4.47 3.86 1.07
N LEU A 201 3.40 3.07 0.97
CA LEU A 201 3.39 1.84 0.17
C LEU A 201 3.47 2.14 -1.32
N ILE A 202 2.85 3.24 -1.75
CA ILE A 202 2.86 3.66 -3.15
C ILE A 202 4.25 4.15 -3.54
N TRP A 203 4.88 4.98 -2.70
CA TRP A 203 6.26 5.41 -2.92
C TRP A 203 7.27 4.25 -2.91
N TRP A 204 7.05 3.22 -2.08
CA TRP A 204 7.84 1.98 -2.16
C TRP A 204 7.67 1.26 -3.50
N ALA A 205 6.44 1.19 -4.03
CA ALA A 205 6.17 0.59 -5.33
C ALA A 205 6.84 1.37 -6.46
N ILE A 206 6.72 2.71 -6.44
CA ILE A 206 7.39 3.61 -7.40
C ILE A 206 8.89 3.42 -7.33
N HIS A 207 9.50 3.50 -6.14
CA HIS A 207 10.95 3.32 -5.97
C HIS A 207 11.41 1.97 -6.54
N ARG A 208 10.70 0.88 -6.21
CA ARG A 208 11.00 -0.45 -6.76
C ARG A 208 10.95 -0.47 -8.29
N ASP A 209 9.91 0.10 -8.88
CA ASP A 209 9.73 0.12 -10.34
C ASP A 209 10.80 0.97 -11.04
N LEU A 210 11.24 2.08 -10.42
CA LEU A 210 12.36 2.88 -10.92
C LEU A 210 13.68 2.09 -10.85
N THR A 211 13.95 1.40 -9.74
CA THR A 211 15.16 0.55 -9.59
C THR A 211 15.17 -0.67 -10.50
N ALA A 212 14.03 -1.10 -11.03
CA ALA A 212 13.92 -2.18 -12.00
C ALA A 212 14.41 -1.79 -13.42
N GLY A 213 14.97 -0.58 -13.59
CA GLY A 213 15.61 -0.15 -14.83
C GLY A 213 14.72 0.65 -15.77
N ARG A 214 13.62 1.24 -15.27
CA ARG A 214 12.79 2.15 -16.08
C ARG A 214 13.49 3.47 -16.41
N ILE A 215 14.39 3.93 -15.54
CA ILE A 215 15.17 5.15 -15.74
C ILE A 215 16.65 4.89 -15.44
N LEU A 216 17.53 5.68 -16.08
CA LEU A 216 18.96 5.69 -15.77
C LEU A 216 19.16 6.39 -14.42
N ALA A 217 20.00 5.80 -13.56
CA ALA A 217 20.34 6.31 -12.23
C ALA A 217 19.11 6.68 -11.36
N PRO A 218 18.19 5.72 -11.11
CA PRO A 218 16.91 5.99 -10.48
C PRO A 218 17.01 6.62 -9.09
N GLN A 219 17.95 6.17 -8.25
CA GLN A 219 18.07 6.66 -6.89
C GLN A 219 18.65 8.06 -6.86
N ARG A 220 19.68 8.32 -7.69
CA ARG A 220 20.29 9.64 -7.80
C ARG A 220 19.27 10.66 -8.27
N ARG A 221 18.58 10.37 -9.38
CA ARG A 221 17.61 11.31 -9.98
C ARG A 221 16.44 11.57 -9.06
N LEU A 222 15.90 10.55 -8.40
CA LEU A 222 14.79 10.71 -7.45
C LEU A 222 15.19 11.61 -6.28
N LEU A 223 16.39 11.40 -5.72
CA LEU A 223 16.88 12.20 -4.60
C LEU A 223 17.14 13.67 -5.00
N LEU A 224 17.78 13.90 -6.16
CA LEU A 224 18.02 15.27 -6.67
C LEU A 224 16.72 15.99 -7.02
N ALA A 225 15.77 15.29 -7.64
CA ALA A 225 14.44 15.84 -7.93
C ALA A 225 13.72 16.23 -6.63
N ALA A 226 13.76 15.37 -5.62
CA ALA A 226 13.14 15.64 -4.33
C ALA A 226 13.77 16.86 -3.64
N LEU A 227 15.10 17.02 -3.70
CA LEU A 227 15.80 18.17 -3.15
C LEU A 227 15.52 19.48 -3.88
N ARG A 228 15.31 19.44 -5.20
CA ARG A 228 14.91 20.64 -5.96
C ARG A 228 13.52 21.14 -5.53
N ASP A 229 12.61 20.22 -5.26
CA ASP A 229 11.23 20.55 -4.86
C ASP A 229 11.13 20.85 -3.35
N LEU A 230 11.98 20.23 -2.53
CA LEU A 230 12.02 20.35 -1.07
C LEU A 230 13.41 20.81 -0.56
N PRO A 231 13.88 22.03 -0.90
CA PRO A 231 15.23 22.48 -0.57
C PRO A 231 15.48 22.61 0.94
N GLY A 232 14.45 22.76 1.76
CA GLY A 232 14.56 22.85 3.22
C GLY A 232 14.50 21.50 3.95
N ASN A 233 14.47 20.37 3.23
CA ASN A 233 14.42 19.05 3.88
C ASN A 233 15.83 18.58 4.29
N GLU A 234 16.18 18.82 5.55
CA GLU A 234 17.48 18.44 6.15
C GLU A 234 17.80 16.95 6.01
N ARG A 235 16.79 16.07 6.07
CA ARG A 235 17.01 14.61 5.98
C ARG A 235 17.42 14.21 4.57
N LEU A 236 16.76 14.76 3.55
CA LEU A 236 17.16 14.54 2.16
C LEU A 236 18.52 15.19 1.86
N ALA A 237 18.80 16.37 2.44
CA ALA A 237 20.07 17.06 2.25
C ALA A 237 21.23 16.30 2.89
N ASP A 238 21.04 15.74 4.09
CA ASP A 238 22.02 14.87 4.75
C ASP A 238 22.29 13.61 3.95
N LEU A 239 21.23 12.97 3.42
CA LEU A 239 21.33 11.82 2.53
C LEU A 239 22.19 12.16 1.30
N ALA A 240 21.91 13.28 0.64
CA ALA A 240 22.64 13.73 -0.53
C ALA A 240 24.12 14.07 -0.24
N ARG A 241 24.41 14.70 0.91
CA ARG A 241 25.80 14.96 1.36
C ARG A 241 26.59 13.66 1.56
N ARG A 242 25.99 12.63 2.19
CA ARG A 242 26.64 11.31 2.37
C ARG A 242 27.03 10.63 1.05
N HIS A 243 26.26 10.87 0.00
CA HIS A 243 26.50 10.33 -1.34
C HIS A 243 27.24 11.31 -2.28
N GLY A 244 27.79 12.41 -1.75
CA GLY A 244 28.59 13.38 -2.52
C GLY A 244 27.82 14.14 -3.58
N LEU A 245 26.51 14.32 -3.39
CA LEU A 245 25.63 15.04 -4.33
C LEU A 245 25.50 16.53 -4.01
N LEU A 246 25.82 16.90 -2.76
CA LEU A 246 25.86 18.27 -2.27
C LEU A 246 27.23 18.52 -1.66
N GLU A 247 27.86 19.63 -2.03
CA GLU A 247 29.03 20.13 -1.34
C GLU A 247 28.56 20.97 -0.14
N GLY A 248 29.16 20.73 1.02
CA GLY A 248 28.85 21.43 2.28
C GLY A 248 29.75 22.63 2.53
#